data_AF-A0A9E2M1T5-F1
#
_entry.id   AF-A0A9E2M1T5-F1
#
_cell.length_a   1.000
_cell.length_b   1.000
_cell.length_c   1.000
_cell.angle_alpha   90.00
_cell.angle_beta   90.00
_cell.angle_gamma   90.00
#
_symmetry.space_group_name_H-M   'P 1'
#
loop_
_entity.id
_entity.type
_entity.pdbx_description
1 polymer ?
#
loop_
_entity_poly.entity_id
_entity_poly.type
_entity_poly.pdbx_seq_one_letter_code
_entity_poly.pdbx_strand_id
1 'polypeptide(L)'
;MPNKPAIIKYENDYIKIGLSITNPTGKIRVKKKENRLEFGEPVSTRKYLLDESCYIEWQIGYDNPNQDEDGVVKEIKFERKGEIKFGYE
;
A
#
# COMPACT_ATOMS: atom_id res chain seq x y z
N MET A 1 0.62 16.01 2.43
CA MET A 1 -0.65 15.29 2.63
C MET A 1 -0.35 14.05 3.46
N PRO A 2 -1.18 13.70 4.44
CA PRO A 2 -0.96 12.50 5.26
C PRO A 2 -0.90 11.24 4.39
N ASN A 3 -0.11 10.25 4.81
CA ASN A 3 -0.09 8.94 4.16
C ASN A 3 -1.50 8.34 4.26
N LYS A 4 -1.96 7.69 3.19
CA LYS A 4 -3.24 6.99 3.20
C LYS A 4 -2.93 5.49 3.12
N PRO A 5 -3.13 4.72 4.21
CA PRO A 5 -2.86 3.29 4.20
C PRO A 5 -3.79 2.56 3.22
N ALA A 6 -3.45 1.31 2.90
CA ALA A 6 -4.33 0.47 2.11
C ALA A 6 -5.59 0.11 2.92
N ILE A 7 -6.74 0.04 2.27
CA ILE A 7 -7.98 -0.42 2.92
C ILE A 7 -8.17 -1.89 2.59
N ILE A 8 -8.12 -2.76 3.60
CA ILE A 8 -8.29 -4.21 3.41
C ILE A 8 -9.67 -4.62 3.93
N LYS A 9 -10.46 -5.30 3.09
CA LYS A 9 -11.80 -5.79 3.44
C LYS A 9 -11.99 -7.23 2.97
N TYR A 10 -12.66 -8.04 3.79
CA TYR A 10 -13.15 -9.35 3.37
C TYR A 10 -14.66 -9.25 3.09
N GLU A 11 -15.07 -9.56 1.87
CA GLU A 11 -16.46 -9.49 1.42
C GLU A 11 -16.69 -10.42 0.23
N ASN A 12 -17.82 -11.16 0.25
CA ASN A 12 -18.21 -12.13 -0.78
C ASN A 12 -17.13 -13.18 -1.11
N ASP A 13 -16.43 -13.71 -0.11
CA ASP A 13 -15.31 -14.65 -0.28
C ASP A 13 -14.06 -14.11 -0.98
N TYR A 14 -13.96 -12.78 -1.14
CA TYR A 14 -12.79 -12.10 -1.67
C TYR A 14 -12.16 -11.16 -0.63
N ILE A 15 -10.83 -11.05 -0.69
CA ILE A 15 -10.10 -9.95 -0.05
C ILE A 15 -10.01 -8.81 -1.06
N LYS A 16 -10.62 -7.67 -0.75
CA LYS A 16 -10.51 -6.44 -1.55
C LYS A 16 -9.51 -5.49 -0.89
N ILE A 17 -8.65 -4.92 -1.72
CA ILE A 17 -7.60 -3.99 -1.31
C ILE A 17 -7.82 -2.66 -2.03
N GLY A 18 -8.13 -1.61 -1.28
CA GLY A 18 -8.25 -0.24 -1.77
C GLY A 18 -6.93 0.50 -1.64
N LEU A 19 -6.34 0.93 -2.77
CA LEU A 19 -5.04 1.60 -2.83
C LEU A 19 -5.19 3.05 -3.29
N SER A 20 -4.69 4.01 -2.50
CA SER A 20 -4.76 5.44 -2.84
C SER A 20 -3.68 5.85 -3.85
N ILE A 21 -4.06 5.97 -5.12
CA ILE A 21 -3.13 6.27 -6.23
C ILE A 21 -2.80 7.75 -6.44
N THR A 22 -3.34 8.66 -5.63
CA THR A 22 -3.16 10.11 -5.80
C THR A 22 -2.12 10.74 -4.86
N ASN A 23 -1.44 9.94 -4.04
CA ASN A 23 -0.42 10.40 -3.10
C ASN A 23 0.96 9.83 -3.45
N PRO A 24 1.77 10.52 -4.28
CA PRO A 24 2.99 9.94 -4.85
C PRO A 24 4.14 9.77 -3.85
N THR A 25 4.05 10.34 -2.64
CA THR A 25 5.12 10.28 -1.63
C THR A 25 4.87 9.22 -0.55
N GLY A 26 3.74 8.51 -0.58
CA GLY A 26 3.41 7.46 0.37
C GLY A 26 4.08 6.11 0.05
N LYS A 27 3.63 5.06 0.75
CA LYS A 27 4.03 3.66 0.47
C LYS A 27 3.44 3.10 -0.82
N ILE A 28 2.32 3.67 -1.27
CA ILE A 28 1.59 3.30 -2.48
C ILE A 28 1.88 4.37 -3.51
N ARG A 29 2.47 3.99 -4.65
CA ARG A 29 2.88 4.89 -5.72
C ARG A 29 2.47 4.33 -7.07
N VAL A 30 2.21 5.20 -8.02
CA VAL A 30 2.03 4.81 -9.42
C VAL A 30 3.32 5.07 -10.17
N LYS A 31 3.79 4.03 -10.86
CA LYS A 31 4.99 4.02 -11.66
C LYS A 31 4.63 3.65 -13.10
N LYS A 32 5.45 4.06 -14.06
CA LYS A 32 5.34 3.68 -15.47
C LYS A 32 6.68 3.17 -15.98
N LYS A 33 6.66 2.16 -16.84
CA LYS A 33 7.85 1.65 -17.55
C LYS A 33 7.51 1.39 -19.01
N GLU A 34 8.36 1.82 -19.94
CA GLU A 34 8.08 1.62 -21.37
C GLU A 34 8.36 0.18 -21.80
N ASN A 35 9.29 -0.49 -21.12
CA ASN A 35 9.53 -1.92 -21.29
C ASN A 35 9.86 -2.63 -19.97
N ARG A 36 9.99 -3.96 -20.01
CA ARG A 36 10.21 -4.79 -18.81
C ARG A 36 11.58 -4.64 -18.16
N LEU A 37 12.57 -4.13 -18.89
CA LEU A 37 13.97 -4.04 -18.44
C LEU A 37 14.30 -2.69 -17.79
N GLU A 38 13.45 -1.71 -17.99
CA GLU A 38 13.60 -0.36 -17.45
C GLU A 38 13.11 -0.21 -16.01
N PHE A 39 13.64 0.80 -15.34
CA PHE A 39 13.15 1.25 -14.04
C PHE A 39 11.81 1.96 -14.16
N GLY A 40 11.01 1.89 -13.09
CA GLY A 40 9.72 2.57 -13.04
C GLY A 40 9.83 4.05 -12.70
N GLU A 41 9.40 4.90 -13.62
CA GLU A 41 9.34 6.34 -13.45
C GLU A 41 8.08 6.78 -12.70
N PRO A 42 8.14 7.76 -11.77
CA PRO A 42 6.96 8.27 -11.07
C PRO A 42 5.91 8.89 -12.00
N VAL A 43 4.64 8.58 -11.77
CA VAL A 43 3.52 9.15 -12.55
C VAL A 43 2.75 10.19 -11.73
N SER A 44 2.55 11.39 -12.31
CA SER A 44 1.63 12.38 -11.74
C SER A 44 0.19 12.04 -12.12
N THR A 45 -0.45 11.15 -11.36
CA THR A 45 -1.78 10.58 -11.65
C THR A 45 -2.93 11.60 -11.74
N ARG A 46 -2.74 12.81 -11.22
CA ARG A 46 -3.70 13.93 -11.37
C ARG A 46 -3.55 14.69 -12.70
N LYS A 47 -2.46 14.48 -13.44
CA LYS A 47 -2.13 15.21 -14.67
C LYS A 47 -2.11 14.33 -15.91
N TYR A 48 -1.80 13.04 -15.76
CA TYR A 48 -1.64 12.10 -16.87
C TYR A 48 -2.69 11.00 -16.81
N LEU A 49 -3.16 10.57 -17.97
CA LEU A 49 -4.02 9.39 -18.11
C LEU A 49 -3.20 8.13 -17.81
N LEU A 50 -3.84 7.16 -17.16
CA LEU A 50 -3.27 5.84 -16.92
C LEU A 50 -3.43 4.97 -18.16
N ASP A 51 -2.41 4.19 -18.45
CA ASP A 51 -2.39 3.21 -19.53
C ASP A 51 -1.81 1.87 -19.00
N GLU A 52 -1.68 0.88 -19.89
CA GLU A 52 -1.20 -0.46 -19.53
C GLU A 52 0.28 -0.52 -19.10
N SER A 53 1.03 0.54 -19.36
CA SER A 53 2.43 0.65 -18.93
C SER A 53 2.57 1.15 -17.49
N CYS A 54 1.47 1.61 -16.88
CA CYS A 54 1.39 2.00 -15.48
C CYS A 54 1.18 0.79 -14.55
N TYR A 55 1.85 0.81 -13.40
CA TYR A 55 1.68 -0.18 -12.34
C TYR A 55 1.72 0.47 -10.96
N ILE A 56 1.23 -0.26 -9.95
CA ILE A 56 1.29 0.16 -8.55
C ILE A 56 2.54 -0.43 -7.91
N GLU A 57 3.39 0.45 -7.37
CA GLU A 57 4.45 0.11 -6.43
C GLU A 57 3.88 0.26 -5.01
N TRP A 58 3.78 -0.85 -4.27
CA TRP A 58 3.31 -0.84 -2.89
C TRP A 58 4.35 -1.49 -1.99
N GLN A 59 4.93 -0.68 -1.09
CA GLN A 59 5.79 -1.18 -0.02
C GLN A 59 4.91 -1.76 1.10
N ILE A 60 4.52 -3.03 0.95
CA ILE A 60 3.61 -3.69 1.88
C ILE A 60 4.24 -3.88 3.27
N GLY A 61 3.43 -3.63 4.30
CA GLY A 61 3.71 -4.04 5.67
C GLY A 61 3.27 -5.48 5.95
N TYR A 62 3.66 -5.99 7.11
CA TYR A 62 3.10 -7.22 7.69
C TYR A 62 2.77 -7.02 9.17
N ASP A 63 3.62 -6.27 9.88
CA ASP A 63 3.41 -5.97 11.29
C ASP A 63 3.92 -4.60 11.72
N ASN A 64 3.36 -4.12 12.83
CA ASN A 64 3.78 -2.90 13.50
C ASN A 64 3.62 -3.05 15.03
N PRO A 65 4.63 -2.71 15.85
CA PRO A 65 4.49 -2.67 17.31
C PRO A 65 3.64 -1.50 17.81
N ASN A 66 3.53 -0.41 17.03
CA ASN A 66 2.78 0.78 17.42
C ASN A 66 1.31 0.65 17.02
N GLN A 67 0.44 0.29 17.97
CA GLN A 67 -0.99 0.08 17.72
C GLN A 67 -1.75 1.30 17.19
N ASP A 68 -1.21 2.51 17.37
CA ASP A 68 -1.88 3.77 17.02
C ASP A 68 -1.35 4.37 15.71
N GLU A 69 -0.51 3.64 14.97
CA GLU A 69 -0.06 4.05 13.65
C GLU A 69 -1.15 3.83 12.60
N ASP A 70 -1.25 4.77 11.65
CA ASP A 70 -2.16 4.67 10.51
C ASP A 70 -1.90 3.38 9.74
N GLY A 71 -2.94 2.54 9.64
CA GLY A 71 -2.90 1.27 8.93
C GLY A 71 -2.78 0.02 9.82
N VAL A 72 -2.61 0.21 11.13
CA VAL A 72 -2.69 -0.94 12.03
C VAL A 72 -4.07 -1.59 11.99
N VAL A 73 -4.09 -2.90 11.72
CA VAL A 73 -5.26 -3.78 11.83
C VAL A 73 -5.30 -4.34 13.25
N LYS A 74 -5.97 -3.62 14.15
CA LYS A 74 -5.98 -3.88 15.61
C LYS A 74 -6.52 -5.27 15.97
N GLU A 75 -7.37 -5.84 15.13
CA GLU A 75 -7.96 -7.16 15.28
C GLU A 75 -6.93 -8.28 15.11
N ILE A 76 -5.86 -8.02 14.36
CA ILE A 76 -4.77 -8.97 14.12
C ILE A 76 -3.64 -8.65 15.10
N LYS A 77 -3.65 -9.30 16.27
CA LYS A 77 -2.64 -9.14 17.32
C LYS A 77 -1.91 -10.47 17.54
N PHE A 78 -0.58 -10.44 17.57
CA PHE A 78 0.24 -11.64 17.77
C PHE A 78 1.56 -11.34 18.46
N GLU A 79 2.19 -12.37 19.02
CA GLU A 79 3.53 -12.26 19.60
C GLU A 79 4.58 -12.66 18.56
N ARG A 80 5.62 -11.84 18.41
CA ARG A 80 6.77 -12.14 17.55
C ARG A 80 8.05 -11.68 18.23
N LYS A 81 8.99 -12.61 18.41
CA LYS A 81 10.28 -12.35 19.10
C LYS A 81 10.11 -11.76 20.52
N GLY A 82 9.07 -12.17 21.25
CA GLY A 82 8.79 -11.68 22.60
C GLY A 82 8.12 -10.30 22.65
N GLU A 83 7.75 -9.72 21.51
CA GLU A 83 7.03 -8.45 21.43
C GLU A 83 5.61 -8.66 20.91
N ILE A 84 4.66 -7.90 21.44
CA ILE A 84 3.31 -7.81 20.87
C ILE A 84 3.40 -6.97 19.59
N LYS A 85 2.90 -7.52 18.49
CA LYS A 85 2.77 -6.87 17.20
C LYS A 85 1.31 -6.89 16.74
N PHE A 86 1.00 -5.95 15.86
CA PHE A 86 -0.30 -5.87 15.19
C PHE A 86 -0.10 -6.00 13.69
N GLY A 87 -1.10 -6.51 12.97
CA GLY A 87 -1.12 -6.51 11.51
C GLY A 87 -1.02 -5.08 10.96
N TYR A 88 -0.32 -4.90 9.85
CA TYR A 88 0.01 -3.57 9.30
C TYR A 88 0.26 -3.61 7.80
N GLU A 89 0.09 -2.48 7.12
CA GLU A 89 0.06 -2.32 5.66
C GLU A 89 0.59 -0.97 5.11
#